data_AF-A0A453JLJ3-F1
#
_entry.id   AF-A0A453JLJ3-F1
#
_cell.length_a   1.000
_cell.length_b   1.000
_cell.length_c   1.000
_cell.angle_alpha   90.00
_cell.angle_beta   90.00
_cell.angle_gamma   90.00
#
_symmetry.space_group_name_H-M   'P 1'
#
loop_
_entity.id
_entity.type
_entity.pdbx_description
1 polymer ?
#
loop_
_entity_poly.entity_id
_entity_poly.type
_entity_poly.pdbx_seq_one_letter_code
_entity_poly.pdbx_strand_id
1 'polypeptide(L)'
;MAAAVPNGHPSADGDDSPPSPPPSSSSSSLVFLGTGCSSAVPNARCLIQPSDPPCAVCSQSLSVPPEVNPNYRCNTSLLIDYCQDEGAHKYIIIDVGKTFREQVLRWFVCHKIPCVDSIILTHEHADAILGLDDIRVVQPFSPTNDIDPTPIYLSQYAMDSISQKFPYLVKKKLKEGEEVRRVAQLDWRIIESDLQKPFTASGLQFVPLPVIHGEDYICLGFLFGRKSKVAYISDVSRFPPSTEDAISKSGGGQLDLLILDCLYR
;
A
#
# COMPACT_ATOMS: atom_id res chain seq x y z
N MET A 1 -23.16 3.27 20.36
CA MET A 1 -23.45 4.70 20.60
C MET A 1 -23.59 4.89 22.10
N ALA A 2 -22.68 5.64 22.72
CA ALA A 2 -22.85 6.15 24.06
C ALA A 2 -22.09 7.47 24.16
N ALA A 3 -22.80 8.51 24.62
CA ALA A 3 -22.28 9.82 24.92
C ALA A 3 -22.50 10.11 26.40
N ALA A 4 -21.52 10.74 27.06
CA ALA A 4 -21.68 11.57 28.24
C ALA A 4 -20.46 12.54 28.35
N VAL A 5 -20.70 13.68 28.99
CA VAL A 5 -20.13 15.04 28.81
C VAL A 5 -19.61 15.54 30.21
N PRO A 6 -19.11 16.78 30.42
CA PRO A 6 -17.85 17.42 30.05
C PRO A 6 -16.91 17.80 31.24
N ASN A 7 -15.73 18.34 30.87
CA ASN A 7 -14.89 19.38 31.50
C ASN A 7 -14.23 19.21 32.88
N GLY A 8 -12.90 19.27 32.85
CA GLY A 8 -12.04 19.81 33.91
C GLY A 8 -10.71 20.29 33.31
N HIS A 9 -10.45 21.60 33.37
CA HIS A 9 -9.10 22.17 33.18
C HIS A 9 -8.31 22.06 34.49
N PRO A 10 -6.98 21.96 34.39
CA PRO A 10 -6.18 23.11 34.82
C PRO A 10 -5.00 23.44 33.88
N SER A 11 -4.64 24.71 33.92
CA SER A 11 -3.46 25.36 33.35
C SER A 11 -2.18 25.09 34.15
N ALA A 12 -1.04 24.97 33.46
CA ALA A 12 0.09 25.93 33.53
C ALA A 12 1.46 25.28 33.18
N ASP A 13 2.17 26.00 32.32
CA ASP A 13 3.62 26.19 32.21
C ASP A 13 4.56 24.98 31.98
N GLY A 14 5.13 24.95 30.78
CA GLY A 14 6.28 24.12 30.42
C GLY A 14 6.78 24.41 29.01
N ASP A 15 7.73 25.35 28.91
CA ASP A 15 8.79 25.48 27.89
C ASP A 15 8.43 25.06 26.44
N ASP A 16 7.90 26.00 25.66
CA ASP A 16 7.43 25.84 24.28
C ASP A 16 8.58 25.88 23.25
N SER A 17 9.55 24.99 23.44
CA SER A 17 10.53 24.68 22.40
C SER A 17 10.01 23.49 21.60
N PRO A 18 9.71 23.61 20.28
CA PRO A 18 9.27 22.48 19.50
C PRO A 18 10.35 21.39 19.57
N PRO A 19 9.98 20.12 19.84
CA PRO A 19 10.94 19.04 19.82
C PRO A 19 11.60 19.03 18.43
N SER A 20 12.93 19.18 18.42
CA SER A 20 13.72 19.07 17.20
C SER A 20 13.30 17.80 16.46
N PRO A 21 13.05 17.87 15.14
CA PRO A 21 12.61 16.71 14.38
C PRO A 21 13.62 15.58 14.60
N PRO A 22 13.16 14.33 14.79
CA PRO A 22 14.08 13.20 14.87
C PRO A 22 14.96 13.24 13.62
N PRO A 23 16.27 12.94 13.74
CA PRO A 23 17.16 12.92 12.58
C PRO A 23 16.53 12.03 11.52
N SER A 24 16.26 12.58 10.34
CA SER A 24 15.78 11.80 9.20
C SER A 24 16.83 10.72 8.94
N SER A 25 16.43 9.46 9.04
CA SER A 25 17.37 8.37 8.81
C SER A 25 17.85 8.45 7.37
N SER A 26 19.15 8.54 7.13
CA SER A 26 19.72 8.66 5.78
C SER A 26 19.62 7.36 4.94
N SER A 27 18.69 6.46 5.29
CA SER A 27 18.56 5.12 4.72
C SER A 27 17.13 4.84 4.31
N SER A 28 16.98 4.19 3.16
CA SER A 28 15.69 3.65 2.73
C SER A 28 15.24 2.47 3.60
N SER A 29 13.93 2.30 3.76
CA SER A 29 13.35 1.18 4.52
C SER A 29 12.09 0.62 3.83
N LEU A 30 11.74 -0.62 4.21
CA LEU A 30 10.54 -1.30 3.77
C LEU A 30 9.63 -1.52 4.97
N VAL A 31 8.39 -1.06 4.90
CA VAL A 31 7.37 -1.23 5.95
C VAL A 31 6.24 -2.07 5.40
N PHE A 32 6.06 -3.27 5.96
CA PHE A 32 4.97 -4.17 5.59
C PHE A 32 3.67 -3.68 6.23
N LEU A 33 2.87 -2.94 5.45
CA LEU A 33 1.60 -2.39 5.92
C LEU A 33 0.56 -3.48 6.17
N GLY A 34 0.63 -4.58 5.41
CA GLY A 34 -0.16 -5.77 5.65
C GLY A 34 0.47 -7.01 5.00
N THR A 35 0.19 -8.16 5.60
CA THR A 35 0.73 -9.48 5.22
C THR A 35 -0.35 -10.58 5.25
N GLY A 36 -1.61 -10.16 5.23
CA GLY A 36 -2.79 -11.04 5.26
C GLY A 36 -3.32 -11.26 3.85
N CYS A 37 -4.11 -12.33 3.69
CA CYS A 37 -4.79 -12.61 2.42
C CYS A 37 -5.91 -11.59 2.14
N SER A 38 -6.66 -11.82 1.06
CA SER A 38 -7.81 -11.01 0.68
C SER A 38 -8.84 -10.81 1.80
N SER A 39 -9.02 -11.78 2.69
CA SER A 39 -9.97 -11.66 3.82
C SER A 39 -9.39 -11.01 5.07
N ALA A 40 -8.10 -10.63 5.06
CA ALA A 40 -7.33 -10.26 6.25
C ALA A 40 -7.33 -11.37 7.33
N VAL A 41 -6.59 -11.16 8.43
CA VAL A 41 -6.62 -12.01 9.61
C VAL A 41 -6.87 -11.13 10.84
N PRO A 42 -7.86 -11.44 11.69
CA PRO A 42 -8.74 -12.61 11.64
C PRO A 42 -9.72 -12.61 10.46
N ASN A 43 -10.06 -13.81 9.98
CA ASN A 43 -11.23 -13.97 9.15
C ASN A 43 -12.49 -13.79 10.02
N ALA A 44 -13.30 -12.78 9.71
CA ALA A 44 -14.49 -12.46 10.51
C ALA A 44 -15.43 -13.66 10.68
N ARG A 45 -15.58 -14.52 9.65
CA ARG A 45 -16.43 -15.72 9.72
C ARG A 45 -15.95 -16.70 10.79
N CYS A 46 -14.64 -16.90 10.92
CA CYS A 46 -14.06 -17.78 11.95
C CYS A 46 -14.39 -17.32 13.37
N LEU A 47 -14.69 -16.04 13.57
CA LEU A 47 -15.00 -15.47 14.87
C LEU A 47 -16.50 -15.48 15.17
N ILE A 48 -17.34 -15.11 14.19
CA ILE A 48 -18.80 -15.07 14.37
C ILE A 48 -19.46 -16.45 14.24
N GLN A 49 -18.80 -17.40 13.58
CA GLN A 49 -19.22 -18.79 13.42
C GLN A 49 -17.99 -19.70 13.65
N PRO A 50 -17.54 -19.84 14.91
CA PRO A 50 -16.35 -20.63 15.21
C PRO A 50 -16.59 -22.11 14.86
N SER A 51 -15.57 -22.73 14.27
CA SER A 51 -15.48 -24.17 14.10
C SER A 51 -15.26 -24.88 15.44
N ASP A 52 -15.35 -26.21 15.47
CA ASP A 52 -14.97 -27.04 16.62
C ASP A 52 -13.86 -28.02 16.21
N PRO A 53 -12.60 -27.81 16.64
CA PRO A 53 -12.14 -26.71 17.48
C PRO A 53 -12.10 -25.35 16.74
N PRO A 54 -12.12 -24.20 17.45
CA PRO A 54 -11.98 -22.89 16.83
C PRO A 54 -10.63 -22.71 16.12
N CYS A 55 -10.61 -21.90 15.06
CA CYS A 55 -9.38 -21.58 14.34
C CYS A 55 -8.38 -20.87 15.27
N ALA A 56 -7.30 -21.57 15.63
CA ALA A 56 -6.28 -21.06 16.57
C ALA A 56 -5.69 -19.71 16.13
N VAL A 57 -5.41 -19.53 14.84
CA VAL A 57 -4.83 -18.29 14.31
C VAL A 57 -5.79 -17.11 14.46
N CYS A 58 -7.06 -17.28 14.07
CA CYS A 58 -8.05 -16.21 14.20
C CYS A 58 -8.32 -15.88 15.68
N SER A 59 -8.39 -16.88 16.56
CA SER A 59 -8.52 -16.65 18.00
C SER A 59 -7.31 -15.90 18.57
N GLN A 60 -6.09 -16.30 18.21
CA GLN A 60 -4.85 -15.66 18.68
C GLN A 60 -4.67 -14.23 18.14
N SER A 61 -5.19 -13.93 16.95
CA SER A 61 -5.11 -12.58 16.35
C SER A 61 -5.81 -11.51 17.19
N LEU A 62 -6.65 -11.90 18.17
CA LEU A 62 -7.31 -10.99 19.11
C LEU A 62 -6.79 -11.10 20.55
N SER A 63 -5.73 -11.89 20.78
CA SER A 63 -5.21 -12.15 22.14
C SER A 63 -4.34 -11.03 22.71
N VAL A 64 -3.73 -10.22 21.83
CA VAL A 64 -2.90 -9.05 22.17
C VAL A 64 -3.19 -7.93 21.16
N PRO A 65 -2.87 -6.66 21.50
CA PRO A 65 -3.12 -5.52 20.61
C PRO A 65 -2.54 -5.72 19.20
N PRO A 66 -3.25 -5.29 18.14
CA PRO A 66 -2.85 -5.53 16.75
C PRO A 66 -1.41 -5.10 16.41
N GLU A 67 -0.91 -4.04 17.04
CA GLU A 67 0.41 -3.45 16.81
C GLU A 67 1.56 -4.42 17.13
N VAL A 68 1.34 -5.32 18.07
CA VAL A 68 2.32 -6.34 18.50
C VAL A 68 1.87 -7.76 18.15
N ASN A 69 0.77 -7.91 17.41
CA ASN A 69 0.20 -9.22 17.09
C ASN A 69 0.54 -9.65 15.65
N PRO A 70 1.45 -10.63 15.45
CA PRO A 70 1.79 -11.11 14.10
C PRO A 70 0.65 -11.88 13.42
N ASN A 71 -0.38 -12.28 14.17
CA ASN A 71 -1.57 -12.94 13.63
C ASN A 71 -2.67 -11.95 13.25
N TYR A 72 -2.57 -10.66 13.61
CA TYR A 72 -3.48 -9.64 13.12
C TYR A 72 -2.89 -9.01 11.85
N ARG A 73 -3.44 -9.38 10.69
CA ARG A 73 -2.86 -9.06 9.37
C ARG A 73 -3.87 -8.35 8.49
N CYS A 74 -3.60 -7.09 8.16
CA CYS A 74 -4.30 -6.33 7.13
C CYS A 74 -4.05 -6.91 5.72
N ASN A 75 -4.82 -6.47 4.70
CA ASN A 75 -4.56 -6.86 3.32
C ASN A 75 -3.13 -6.51 2.89
N THR A 76 -2.54 -7.35 2.03
CA THR A 76 -1.17 -7.19 1.57
C THR A 76 -0.92 -5.78 1.02
N SER A 77 0.13 -5.13 1.52
CA SER A 77 0.57 -3.82 1.05
C SER A 77 1.97 -3.55 1.58
N LEU A 78 2.79 -2.85 0.78
CA LEU A 78 4.16 -2.50 1.11
C LEU A 78 4.36 -1.00 0.97
N LEU A 79 4.91 -0.36 2.00
CA LEU A 79 5.45 0.98 1.86
C LEU A 79 6.97 0.92 1.71
N ILE A 80 7.47 1.65 0.74
CA ILE A 80 8.88 1.90 0.51
C ILE A 80 9.13 3.35 0.94
N ASP A 81 9.87 3.51 2.02
CA ASP A 81 10.46 4.78 2.40
C ASP A 81 11.81 4.90 1.69
N TYR A 82 11.85 5.70 0.63
CA TYR A 82 12.99 5.79 -0.28
C TYR A 82 13.77 7.09 -0.07
N CYS A 83 15.03 6.96 0.38
CA CYS A 83 15.96 8.08 0.54
C CYS A 83 17.00 8.04 -0.59
N GLN A 84 16.95 9.01 -1.52
CA GLN A 84 17.91 9.10 -2.63
C GLN A 84 19.15 9.92 -2.26
N ASP A 85 18.93 11.08 -1.64
CA ASP A 85 19.95 12.03 -1.18
C ASP A 85 19.78 12.25 0.33
N GLU A 86 20.83 12.66 1.05
CA GLU A 86 20.79 12.80 2.51
C GLU A 86 19.61 13.69 2.97
N GLY A 87 18.62 13.05 3.60
CA GLY A 87 17.51 13.71 4.28
C GLY A 87 16.22 13.90 3.46
N ALA A 88 16.20 13.61 2.16
CA ALA A 88 15.01 13.73 1.32
C ALA A 88 14.35 12.35 1.08
N HIS A 89 13.28 12.10 1.82
CA HIS A 89 12.50 10.86 1.75
C HIS A 89 11.35 10.96 0.75
N LYS A 90 11.08 9.84 0.07
CA LYS A 90 9.95 9.64 -0.82
C LYS A 90 9.21 8.37 -0.42
N TYR A 91 7.89 8.49 -0.24
CA TYR A 91 7.05 7.41 0.24
C TYR A 91 6.25 6.81 -0.91
N ILE A 92 6.57 5.57 -1.27
CA ILE A 92 5.94 4.85 -2.37
C ILE A 92 5.17 3.68 -1.76
N ILE A 93 3.88 3.57 -2.05
CA ILE A 93 3.07 2.44 -1.57
C ILE A 93 2.73 1.49 -2.73
N ILE A 94 2.83 0.20 -2.48
CA ILE A 94 2.32 -0.86 -3.35
C ILE A 94 1.02 -1.38 -2.75
N ASP A 95 -0.06 -1.25 -3.51
CA ASP A 95 -1.44 -1.57 -3.19
C ASP A 95 -2.07 -0.78 -2.03
N VAL A 96 -3.35 -0.46 -2.18
CA VAL A 96 -4.20 0.25 -1.21
C VAL A 96 -5.52 -0.49 -1.05
N GLY A 97 -5.48 -1.59 -0.30
CA GLY A 97 -6.64 -2.44 -0.04
C GLY A 97 -7.70 -1.82 0.88
N LYS A 98 -8.80 -2.55 1.10
CA LYS A 98 -9.88 -2.15 2.04
C LYS A 98 -9.43 -1.92 3.49
N THR A 99 -8.26 -2.42 3.89
CA THR A 99 -7.69 -2.17 5.22
C THR A 99 -6.80 -0.93 5.29
N PHE A 100 -6.69 -0.14 4.20
CA PHE A 100 -5.77 0.99 4.10
C PHE A 100 -5.88 2.00 5.25
N ARG A 101 -7.11 2.40 5.63
CA ARG A 101 -7.31 3.31 6.76
C ARG A 101 -6.68 2.79 8.06
N GLU A 102 -6.80 1.50 8.34
CA GLU A 102 -6.18 0.90 9.52
C GLU A 102 -4.65 0.88 9.40
N GLN A 103 -4.13 0.59 8.21
CA GLN A 103 -2.69 0.60 7.92
C GLN A 103 -2.07 1.98 8.14
N VAL A 104 -2.78 3.05 7.75
CA VAL A 104 -2.37 4.43 8.03
C VAL A 104 -2.32 4.67 9.54
N LEU A 105 -3.40 4.36 10.26
CA LEU A 105 -3.45 4.61 11.71
C LEU A 105 -2.37 3.83 12.50
N ARG A 106 -2.03 2.62 12.06
CA ARG A 106 -1.03 1.78 12.73
C ARG A 106 0.39 2.16 12.33
N TRP A 107 0.68 2.13 11.04
CA TRP A 107 2.06 2.18 10.55
C TRP A 107 2.50 3.60 10.22
N PHE A 108 1.63 4.44 9.66
CA PHE A 108 2.03 5.81 9.30
C PHE A 108 2.26 6.65 10.56
N VAL A 109 1.41 6.47 11.57
CA VAL A 109 1.60 7.12 12.87
C VAL A 109 2.86 6.60 13.56
N CYS A 110 3.08 5.28 13.58
CA CYS A 110 4.26 4.67 14.22
C CYS A 110 5.57 5.11 13.57
N HIS A 111 5.64 5.11 12.24
CA HIS A 111 6.84 5.46 11.48
C HIS A 111 6.92 6.96 11.11
N LYS A 112 5.96 7.77 11.56
CA LYS A 112 5.88 9.22 11.29
C LYS A 112 5.90 9.56 9.80
N ILE A 113 5.20 8.76 9.00
CA ILE A 113 5.09 8.94 7.54
C ILE A 113 4.09 10.09 7.28
N PRO A 114 4.52 11.20 6.66
CA PRO A 114 3.68 12.38 6.54
C PRO A 114 2.72 12.35 5.34
N CYS A 115 3.06 11.58 4.29
CA CYS A 115 2.33 11.54 3.03
C CYS A 115 2.72 10.31 2.19
N VAL A 116 2.09 10.17 1.02
CA VAL A 116 2.48 9.24 -0.05
C VAL A 116 2.77 10.04 -1.32
N ASP A 117 3.97 9.88 -1.87
CA ASP A 117 4.41 10.53 -3.09
C ASP A 117 3.94 9.80 -4.35
N SER A 118 3.81 8.47 -4.31
CA SER A 118 3.23 7.69 -5.42
C SER A 118 2.68 6.34 -4.97
N ILE A 119 1.75 5.82 -5.77
CA ILE A 119 1.06 4.55 -5.55
C ILE A 119 1.32 3.65 -6.74
N ILE A 120 1.61 2.37 -6.49
CA ILE A 120 1.72 1.33 -7.51
C ILE A 120 0.67 0.28 -7.20
N LEU A 121 -0.15 -0.09 -8.19
CA LEU A 121 -1.13 -1.15 -8.04
C LEU A 121 -0.64 -2.40 -8.77
N THR A 122 -0.57 -3.52 -8.05
CA THR A 122 -0.23 -4.84 -8.60
C THR A 122 -1.34 -5.32 -9.54
N HIS A 123 -2.60 -5.09 -9.12
CA HIS A 123 -3.80 -5.56 -9.79
C HIS A 123 -5.09 -4.91 -9.27
N GLU A 124 -6.25 -5.25 -9.83
CA GLU A 124 -7.54 -4.57 -9.56
C GLU A 124 -8.51 -5.32 -8.64
N HIS A 125 -8.07 -6.35 -7.91
CA HIS A 125 -8.91 -6.98 -6.91
C HIS A 125 -9.13 -6.08 -5.68
N ALA A 126 -10.21 -6.37 -4.96
CA ALA A 126 -10.73 -5.52 -3.91
C ALA A 126 -9.74 -5.30 -2.74
N ASP A 127 -8.99 -6.32 -2.39
CA ASP A 127 -7.93 -6.29 -1.40
C ASP A 127 -6.69 -5.51 -1.83
N ALA A 128 -6.54 -5.17 -3.12
CA ALA A 128 -5.48 -4.29 -3.61
C ALA A 128 -5.95 -2.84 -3.84
N ILE A 129 -7.25 -2.58 -4.07
CA ILE A 129 -7.71 -1.25 -4.53
C ILE A 129 -8.84 -0.58 -3.74
N LEU A 130 -9.54 -1.28 -2.83
CA LEU A 130 -10.73 -0.67 -2.20
C LEU A 130 -10.41 0.47 -1.21
N GLY A 131 -9.14 0.69 -0.87
CA GLY A 131 -8.67 1.84 -0.10
C GLY A 131 -8.44 3.10 -0.95
N LEU A 132 -8.63 3.04 -2.28
CA LEU A 132 -8.43 4.19 -3.17
C LEU A 132 -9.25 5.44 -2.76
N ASP A 133 -10.45 5.24 -2.22
CA ASP A 133 -11.30 6.35 -1.75
C ASP A 133 -10.70 7.10 -0.54
N ASP A 134 -9.94 6.37 0.30
CA ASP A 134 -9.32 6.90 1.52
C ASP A 134 -7.96 7.59 1.25
N ILE A 135 -7.40 7.53 0.02
CA ILE A 135 -6.06 8.07 -0.31
C ILE A 135 -5.91 9.54 0.06
N ARG A 136 -7.00 10.30 0.07
CA ARG A 136 -6.97 11.73 0.42
C ARG A 136 -6.30 11.99 1.78
N VAL A 137 -6.33 11.03 2.71
CA VAL A 137 -5.68 11.15 4.03
C VAL A 137 -4.15 11.20 3.95
N VAL A 138 -3.54 10.69 2.88
CA VAL A 138 -2.09 10.66 2.67
C VAL A 138 -1.60 11.62 1.58
N GLN A 139 -2.49 12.43 1.00
CA GLN A 139 -2.10 13.51 0.11
C GLN A 139 -1.66 14.74 0.92
N PRO A 140 -0.79 15.61 0.38
CA PRO A 140 -0.51 16.90 0.99
C PRO A 140 -1.80 17.66 1.32
N PHE A 141 -1.88 18.25 2.51
CA PHE A 141 -3.04 19.02 2.90
C PHE A 141 -3.05 20.39 2.20
N SER A 142 -4.13 20.71 1.50
CA SER A 142 -4.40 22.04 0.96
C SER A 142 -5.86 22.43 1.25
N PRO A 143 -6.12 23.59 1.89
CA PRO A 143 -7.49 24.06 2.17
C PRO A 143 -8.35 24.21 0.91
N THR A 144 -7.71 24.55 -0.21
CA THR A 144 -8.33 24.76 -1.52
C THR A 144 -8.31 23.49 -2.40
N ASN A 145 -7.71 22.40 -1.92
CA ASN A 145 -7.45 21.18 -2.69
C ASN A 145 -6.61 21.43 -3.97
N ASP A 146 -5.83 22.51 -3.96
CA ASP A 146 -4.85 22.84 -4.99
C ASP A 146 -3.53 22.14 -4.62
N ILE A 147 -3.43 20.88 -5.03
CA ILE A 147 -2.26 20.02 -4.85
C ILE A 147 -1.92 19.34 -6.16
N ASP A 148 -0.64 19.02 -6.33
CA ASP A 148 -0.23 18.14 -7.41
C ASP A 148 -0.92 16.77 -7.26
N PRO A 149 -1.54 16.24 -8.32
CA PRO A 149 -2.17 14.94 -8.24
C PRO A 149 -1.15 13.84 -7.93
N THR A 150 -1.49 12.93 -7.02
CA THR A 150 -0.67 11.77 -6.67
C THR A 150 -0.62 10.80 -7.85
N PRO A 151 0.56 10.47 -8.38
CA PRO A 151 0.73 9.48 -9.43
C PRO A 151 0.32 8.08 -8.95
N ILE A 152 -0.52 7.40 -9.74
CA ILE A 152 -0.88 6.00 -9.56
C ILE A 152 -0.42 5.21 -10.79
N TYR A 153 0.46 4.24 -10.58
CA TYR A 153 0.99 3.36 -11.62
C TYR A 153 0.24 2.03 -11.62
N LEU A 154 -0.27 1.63 -12.78
CA LEU A 154 -1.09 0.42 -12.93
C LEU A 154 -1.10 -0.06 -14.38
N SER A 155 -1.43 -1.33 -14.61
CA SER A 155 -1.61 -1.86 -15.96
C SER A 155 -2.86 -1.27 -16.64
N GLN A 156 -2.91 -1.32 -17.97
CA GLN A 156 -4.11 -0.90 -18.71
C GLN A 156 -5.35 -1.72 -18.29
N TYR A 157 -5.18 -3.02 -18.06
CA TYR A 157 -6.25 -3.90 -17.59
C TYR A 157 -6.84 -3.42 -16.26
N ALA A 158 -5.97 -3.10 -15.29
CA ALA A 158 -6.40 -2.58 -14.00
C ALA A 158 -7.11 -1.22 -14.15
N MET A 159 -6.59 -0.34 -15.02
CA MET A 159 -7.19 0.96 -15.29
C MET A 159 -8.61 0.86 -15.87
N ASP A 160 -8.83 -0.06 -16.80
CA ASP A 160 -10.15 -0.27 -17.41
C ASP A 160 -11.18 -0.72 -16.37
N SER A 161 -10.77 -1.60 -15.45
CA SER A 161 -11.61 -2.07 -14.34
C SER A 161 -11.89 -0.97 -13.30
N ILE A 162 -10.86 -0.22 -12.91
CA ILE A 162 -10.96 0.89 -11.96
C ILE A 162 -11.87 1.99 -12.52
N SER A 163 -11.81 2.27 -13.82
CA SER A 163 -12.69 3.26 -14.47
C SER A 163 -14.17 2.91 -14.36
N GLN A 164 -14.50 1.62 -14.25
CA GLN A 164 -15.86 1.12 -14.05
C GLN A 164 -16.26 1.12 -12.57
N LYS A 165 -15.35 0.70 -11.67
CA LYS A 165 -15.59 0.60 -10.23
C LYS A 165 -15.63 1.98 -9.54
N PHE A 166 -14.76 2.88 -9.97
CA PHE A 166 -14.55 4.21 -9.37
C PHE A 166 -14.57 5.33 -10.42
N PRO A 167 -15.67 5.49 -11.17
CA PRO A 167 -15.74 6.48 -12.24
C PRO A 167 -15.52 7.92 -11.74
N TYR A 168 -15.81 8.19 -10.47
CA TYR A 168 -15.60 9.51 -9.84
C TYR A 168 -14.13 9.82 -9.51
N LEU A 169 -13.27 8.81 -9.39
CA LEU A 169 -11.81 8.98 -9.22
C LEU A 169 -11.08 9.16 -10.56
N VAL A 170 -11.71 8.77 -11.67
CA VAL A 170 -11.14 8.83 -13.02
C VAL A 170 -11.66 10.03 -13.83
N LYS A 171 -12.97 10.28 -13.82
CA LYS A 171 -13.58 11.33 -14.65
C LYS A 171 -13.41 12.71 -13.99
N LYS A 172 -12.42 13.48 -14.46
CA LYS A 172 -12.16 14.87 -14.01
C LYS A 172 -12.88 15.97 -14.80
N LYS A 173 -13.62 15.66 -15.87
CA LYS A 173 -14.36 16.68 -16.62
C LYS A 173 -15.56 17.17 -15.81
N LEU A 174 -15.32 18.18 -14.96
CA LEU A 174 -16.35 19.05 -14.43
C LEU A 174 -17.07 19.70 -15.61
N LYS A 175 -18.40 19.59 -15.66
CA LYS A 175 -19.19 20.40 -16.59
C LYS A 175 -19.14 21.86 -16.15
N GLU A 176 -19.35 22.78 -17.08
CA GLU A 176 -19.48 24.20 -16.77
C GLU A 176 -20.59 24.39 -15.73
N GLY A 177 -20.26 24.92 -14.54
CA GLY A 177 -21.17 25.10 -13.42
C GLY A 177 -21.20 23.98 -12.36
N GLU A 178 -20.41 22.92 -12.48
CA GLU A 178 -20.27 21.90 -11.41
C GLU A 178 -19.26 22.34 -10.33
N GLU A 179 -19.65 22.22 -9.06
CA GLU A 179 -18.76 22.49 -7.92
C GLU A 179 -17.57 21.52 -7.91
N VAL A 180 -16.40 22.02 -7.50
CA VAL A 180 -15.19 21.20 -7.29
C VAL A 180 -15.48 20.16 -6.21
N ARG A 181 -15.60 18.89 -6.63
CA ARG A 181 -15.73 17.77 -5.69
C ARG A 181 -14.42 17.60 -4.91
N ARG A 182 -14.51 17.50 -3.58
CA ARG A 182 -13.36 17.24 -2.69
C ARG A 182 -12.95 15.76 -2.70
N VAL A 183 -12.65 15.23 -3.88
CA VAL A 183 -12.11 13.87 -4.08
C VAL A 183 -10.58 13.91 -4.19
N ALA A 184 -9.94 12.75 -4.04
CA ALA A 184 -8.50 12.61 -4.17
C ALA A 184 -8.01 13.11 -5.54
N GLN A 185 -6.90 13.83 -5.56
CA GLN A 185 -6.28 14.29 -6.81
C GLN A 185 -5.36 13.20 -7.34
N LEU A 186 -5.78 12.45 -8.36
CA LEU A 186 -5.02 11.32 -8.88
C LEU A 186 -4.52 11.59 -10.30
N ASP A 187 -3.32 11.12 -10.61
CA ASP A 187 -2.72 11.08 -11.96
C ASP A 187 -2.46 9.63 -12.36
N TRP A 188 -3.29 9.09 -13.24
CA TRP A 188 -3.25 7.68 -13.64
C TRP A 188 -2.19 7.45 -14.72
N ARG A 189 -1.21 6.61 -14.43
CA ARG A 189 -0.05 6.31 -15.29
C ARG A 189 -0.03 4.83 -15.66
N ILE A 190 -0.20 4.55 -16.94
CA ILE A 190 -0.15 3.18 -17.44
C ILE A 190 1.29 2.67 -17.46
N ILE A 191 1.51 1.52 -16.81
CA ILE A 191 2.74 0.75 -16.95
C ILE A 191 2.53 -0.39 -17.93
N GLU A 192 3.55 -0.66 -18.74
CA GLU A 192 3.56 -1.80 -19.64
C GLU A 192 3.91 -3.06 -18.83
N SER A 193 3.13 -4.13 -18.97
CA SER A 193 3.38 -5.41 -18.30
C SER A 193 4.54 -6.18 -18.97
N ASP A 194 5.72 -5.57 -19.01
CA ASP A 194 6.93 -6.08 -19.69
C ASP A 194 8.18 -5.77 -18.86
N LEU A 195 9.03 -6.78 -18.65
CA LEU A 195 10.29 -6.65 -17.92
C LEU A 195 11.29 -5.70 -18.60
N GLN A 196 11.15 -5.48 -19.91
CA GLN A 196 12.01 -4.56 -20.68
C GLN A 196 11.51 -3.10 -20.66
N LYS A 197 10.37 -2.84 -20.01
CA LYS A 197 9.75 -1.51 -19.92
C LYS A 197 9.72 -1.04 -18.46
N PRO A 198 10.88 -0.76 -17.84
CA PRO A 198 10.92 -0.23 -16.48
C PRO A 198 10.25 1.14 -16.42
N PHE A 199 9.71 1.48 -15.25
CA PHE A 199 9.15 2.79 -14.96
C PHE A 199 9.79 3.36 -13.69
N THR A 200 9.61 4.66 -13.45
CA THR A 200 10.14 5.34 -12.27
C THR A 200 9.00 5.96 -11.47
N ALA A 201 8.88 5.58 -10.21
CA ALA A 201 7.96 6.16 -9.24
C ALA A 201 8.76 6.86 -8.14
N SER A 202 8.53 8.15 -7.96
CA SER A 202 9.22 9.00 -6.96
C SER A 202 10.75 8.82 -6.90
N GLY A 203 11.41 8.68 -8.06
CA GLY A 203 12.87 8.55 -8.18
C GLY A 203 13.42 7.11 -8.04
N LEU A 204 12.58 6.15 -7.65
CA LEU A 204 12.93 4.73 -7.63
C LEU A 204 12.46 4.05 -8.93
N GLN A 205 13.38 3.33 -9.58
CA GLN A 205 13.07 2.53 -10.76
C GLN A 205 12.47 1.18 -10.35
N PHE A 206 11.43 0.76 -11.06
CA PHE A 206 10.75 -0.51 -10.93
C PHE A 206 10.75 -1.23 -12.27
N VAL A 207 10.99 -2.54 -12.23
CA VAL A 207 10.78 -3.45 -13.36
C VAL A 207 9.50 -4.25 -13.07
N PRO A 208 8.46 -4.12 -13.91
CA PRO A 208 7.26 -4.95 -13.82
C PRO A 208 7.60 -6.43 -14.01
N LEU A 209 7.05 -7.29 -13.16
CA LEU A 209 7.18 -8.75 -13.23
C LEU A 209 5.79 -9.37 -13.46
N PRO A 210 5.37 -9.64 -14.70
CA PRO A 210 4.13 -10.35 -14.97
C PRO A 210 4.12 -11.73 -14.31
N VAL A 211 3.09 -12.02 -13.52
CA VAL A 211 2.88 -13.32 -12.87
C VAL A 211 1.46 -13.80 -13.07
N ILE A 212 1.27 -15.12 -13.08
CA ILE A 212 -0.05 -15.72 -13.22
C ILE A 212 -0.64 -15.82 -11.82
N HIS A 213 -1.86 -15.31 -11.62
CA HIS A 213 -2.63 -15.41 -10.39
C HIS A 213 -3.97 -16.09 -10.70
N GLY A 214 -4.12 -17.34 -10.27
CA GLY A 214 -5.24 -18.20 -10.67
C GLY A 214 -4.91 -19.02 -11.93
N GLU A 215 -5.85 -19.09 -12.87
CA GLU A 215 -5.71 -19.86 -14.12
C GLU A 215 -5.13 -19.00 -15.26
N ASP A 216 -5.89 -18.00 -15.74
CA ASP A 216 -5.57 -17.21 -16.93
C ASP A 216 -5.45 -15.70 -16.66
N TYR A 217 -5.22 -15.32 -15.41
CA TYR A 217 -5.16 -13.93 -15.01
C TYR A 217 -3.72 -13.51 -14.69
N ILE A 218 -3.30 -12.37 -15.24
CA ILE A 218 -1.96 -11.81 -15.05
C ILE A 218 -2.05 -10.60 -14.14
N CYS A 219 -1.30 -10.64 -13.04
CA CYS A 219 -1.02 -9.48 -12.21
C CYS A 219 0.49 -9.15 -12.25
N LEU A 220 0.88 -8.10 -11.54
CA LEU A 220 2.26 -7.64 -11.51
C LEU A 220 2.88 -7.82 -10.13
N GLY A 221 4.03 -8.49 -10.09
CA GLY A 221 5.05 -8.22 -9.09
C GLY A 221 5.98 -7.12 -9.55
N PHE A 222 6.95 -6.75 -8.70
CA PHE A 222 7.92 -5.71 -9.02
C PHE A 222 9.32 -6.07 -8.53
N LEU A 223 10.31 -5.83 -9.38
CA LEU A 223 11.72 -5.85 -9.03
C LEU A 223 12.21 -4.41 -8.89
N PHE A 224 12.88 -4.08 -7.78
CA PHE A 224 13.38 -2.74 -7.51
C PHE A 224 14.59 -2.74 -6.57
N GLY A 225 15.17 -1.56 -6.40
CA GLY A 225 16.28 -1.30 -5.47
C GLY A 225 17.62 -1.14 -6.19
N ARG A 226 18.43 -0.21 -5.68
CA ARG A 226 19.73 0.17 -6.28
C ARG A 226 20.90 -0.59 -5.67
N LYS A 227 20.99 -0.60 -4.33
CA LYS A 227 22.04 -1.28 -3.56
C LYS A 227 21.67 -2.72 -3.18
N SER A 228 20.38 -2.97 -3.04
CA SER A 228 19.82 -4.28 -2.71
C SER A 228 18.70 -4.57 -3.68
N LYS A 229 18.75 -5.74 -4.32
CA LYS A 229 17.82 -6.18 -5.35
C LYS A 229 16.65 -6.90 -4.67
N VAL A 230 15.48 -6.28 -4.70
CA VAL A 230 14.27 -6.74 -4.01
C VAL A 230 13.20 -7.12 -5.03
N ALA A 231 12.63 -8.32 -4.90
CA ALA A 231 11.43 -8.72 -5.63
C ALA A 231 10.23 -8.79 -4.69
N TYR A 232 9.14 -8.12 -5.04
CA TYR A 232 7.85 -8.15 -4.33
C TYR A 232 6.76 -8.72 -5.22
N ILE A 233 6.21 -9.88 -4.83
CA ILE A 233 5.25 -10.65 -5.62
C ILE A 233 4.16 -11.17 -4.67
N SER A 234 3.09 -10.40 -4.49
CA SER A 234 2.07 -10.63 -3.46
C SER A 234 1.04 -11.70 -3.80
N ASP A 235 0.71 -11.83 -5.08
CA ASP A 235 -0.38 -12.68 -5.58
C ASP A 235 0.14 -13.50 -6.75
N VAL A 236 0.41 -14.79 -6.54
CA VAL A 236 0.96 -15.64 -7.61
C VAL A 236 0.61 -17.11 -7.43
N SER A 237 0.10 -17.71 -8.50
CA SER A 237 -0.08 -19.15 -8.64
C SER A 237 1.03 -19.80 -9.47
N ARG A 238 1.64 -19.06 -10.42
CA ARG A 238 2.69 -19.56 -11.31
C ARG A 238 3.54 -18.42 -11.88
N PHE A 239 4.82 -18.70 -12.06
CA PHE A 239 5.74 -17.81 -12.79
C PHE A 239 5.77 -18.14 -14.28
N PRO A 240 5.60 -17.15 -15.17
CA PRO A 240 6.05 -17.26 -16.56
C PRO A 240 7.58 -17.45 -16.62
N PRO A 241 8.12 -18.16 -17.63
CA PRO A 241 9.55 -18.41 -17.74
C PRO A 241 10.41 -17.14 -17.72
N SER A 242 9.93 -16.04 -18.31
CA SER A 242 10.62 -14.74 -18.30
C SER A 242 10.76 -14.15 -16.90
N THR A 243 9.71 -14.23 -16.10
CA THR A 243 9.71 -13.74 -14.72
C THR A 243 10.54 -14.65 -13.82
N GLU A 244 10.42 -15.98 -13.99
CA GLU A 244 11.23 -16.96 -13.27
C GLU A 244 12.73 -16.73 -13.53
N ASP A 245 13.12 -16.54 -14.79
CA ASP A 245 14.50 -16.22 -15.16
C ASP A 245 14.98 -14.94 -14.45
N ALA A 246 14.20 -13.86 -14.51
CA ALA A 246 14.56 -12.56 -13.94
C ALA A 246 14.77 -12.55 -12.41
N ILE A 247 14.06 -13.41 -11.67
CA ILE A 247 14.18 -13.53 -10.21
C ILE A 247 15.09 -14.67 -9.76
N SER A 248 15.49 -15.56 -10.68
CA SER A 248 16.39 -16.67 -10.38
C SER A 248 17.84 -16.23 -10.27
N LYS A 249 18.62 -16.98 -9.47
CA LYS A 249 20.06 -16.76 -9.33
C LYS A 249 20.82 -16.99 -10.64
N SER A 250 20.37 -17.93 -11.48
CA SER A 250 21.00 -18.30 -12.75
C SER A 250 20.66 -17.35 -13.89
N GLY A 251 19.49 -16.72 -13.87
CA GLY A 251 19.04 -15.76 -14.88
C GLY A 251 19.42 -14.33 -14.50
N GLY A 252 18.47 -13.61 -13.91
CA GLY A 252 18.64 -12.20 -13.53
C GLY A 252 19.63 -11.95 -12.39
N GLY A 253 20.14 -12.99 -11.73
CA GLY A 253 21.12 -12.90 -10.65
C GLY A 253 20.50 -12.83 -9.26
N GLN A 254 21.34 -13.02 -8.23
CA GLN A 254 20.95 -13.12 -6.83
C GLN A 254 20.10 -11.93 -6.37
N LEU A 255 18.95 -12.22 -5.76
CA LEU A 255 18.15 -11.25 -5.02
C LEU A 255 18.67 -11.15 -3.57
N ASP A 256 18.63 -9.95 -3.01
CA ASP A 256 18.88 -9.73 -1.58
C ASP A 256 17.63 -10.03 -0.75
N LEU A 257 16.45 -9.79 -1.32
CA LEU A 257 15.16 -10.05 -0.68
C LEU A 257 14.12 -10.49 -1.71
N LEU A 258 13.43 -11.60 -1.41
CA LEU A 258 12.25 -12.07 -2.15
C LEU A 258 11.07 -12.10 -1.21
N ILE A 259 10.03 -11.32 -1.52
CA ILE A 259 8.75 -11.30 -0.82
C ILE A 259 7.74 -11.99 -1.74
N LEU A 260 7.12 -13.06 -1.27
CA LEU A 260 6.38 -14.00 -2.11
C LEU A 260 5.08 -14.49 -1.45
N ASP A 261 4.03 -14.64 -2.26
CA ASP A 261 2.79 -15.34 -1.91
C ASP A 261 3.06 -16.75 -1.34
N CYS A 262 2.41 -17.06 -0.23
CA CYS A 262 2.48 -18.36 0.44
C CYS A 262 1.08 -18.82 0.94
N LEU A 263 0.01 -18.59 0.18
CA LEU A 263 -1.32 -19.06 0.54
C LEU A 263 -1.50 -20.57 0.25
N TYR A 264 -1.93 -21.34 1.25
CA TYR A 264 -2.22 -22.76 1.10
C TYR A 264 -3.50 -22.97 0.26
N ARG A 265 -3.45 -23.93 -0.68
CA ARG A 265 -4.60 -24.34 -1.51
C ARG A 265 -5.51 -25.32 -0.79
#